data_AF-W2SP93-F1
#
_entry.id   AF-W2SP93-F1
#
_cell.length_a   1.000
_cell.length_b   1.000
_cell.length_c   1.000
_cell.angle_alpha   90.00
_cell.angle_beta   90.00
_cell.angle_gamma   90.00
#
_symmetry.space_group_name_H-M   'P 1'
#
loop_
_entity.id
_entity.type
_entity.pdbx_description
1 polymer ?
#
loop_
_entity_poly.entity_id
_entity_poly.type
_entity_poly.pdbx_seq_one_letter_code
_entity_poly.pdbx_strand_id
1 'polypeptide(L)'
;MVTSEYSLPSLLTYIHVSESLRNRQISAEAEELTGKDLVDYVNRKQNLWRAKKHHRFTQYPDSTKWGLMGVNHVRLSVEAKQNLSPTKDLDIDIPETFDAREAWPQCQSIRSIRDQSSCGSCWAFGAVEAMSDRICIAS
;
A
#
# COMPACT_ATOMS: atom_id res chain seq x y z
N MET A 1 -53.41 -5.99 5.30
CA MET A 1 -52.69 -5.47 6.48
C MET A 1 -51.24 -5.90 6.31
N VAL A 2 -50.38 -4.95 5.93
CA VAL A 2 -48.96 -5.17 5.65
C VAL A 2 -48.20 -4.84 6.94
N THR A 3 -47.36 -5.75 7.42
CA THR A 3 -46.20 -5.38 8.25
C THR A 3 -45.01 -6.18 7.75
N SER A 4 -44.07 -5.42 7.19
CA SER A 4 -42.79 -5.83 6.65
C SER A 4 -41.79 -5.98 7.78
N GLU A 5 -41.19 -7.16 7.95
CA GLU A 5 -39.97 -7.33 8.74
C GLU A 5 -38.78 -7.29 7.79
N TYR A 6 -38.13 -6.12 7.74
CA TYR A 6 -36.88 -5.92 7.03
C TYR A 6 -35.75 -6.59 7.83
N SER A 7 -35.27 -7.72 7.33
CA SER A 7 -33.96 -8.28 7.70
C SER A 7 -32.89 -7.37 7.10
N LEU A 8 -32.15 -6.65 7.95
CA LEU A 8 -31.02 -5.81 7.58
C LEU A 8 -29.86 -6.71 7.12
N PRO A 9 -29.37 -6.60 5.86
CA PRO A 9 -28.16 -7.28 5.46
C PRO A 9 -26.95 -6.53 6.05
N SER A 10 -26.16 -7.26 6.83
CA SER A 10 -24.87 -6.81 7.36
C SER A 10 -23.92 -6.41 6.23
N LEU A 11 -23.80 -5.11 5.97
CA LEU A 11 -22.79 -4.54 5.06
C LEU A 11 -21.44 -4.43 5.80
N LEU A 12 -20.84 -5.58 6.10
CA LEU A 12 -19.40 -5.67 6.28
C LEU A 12 -18.80 -5.98 4.90
N THR A 13 -18.58 -4.96 4.08
CA THR A 13 -17.72 -5.06 2.90
C THR A 13 -16.27 -5.23 3.37
N TYR A 14 -15.96 -6.43 3.86
CA TYR A 14 -14.59 -6.91 3.90
C TYR A 14 -14.01 -6.79 2.49
N ILE A 15 -12.82 -6.22 2.36
CA ILE A 15 -12.02 -6.32 1.14
C ILE A 15 -11.75 -7.81 0.92
N HIS A 16 -12.62 -8.48 0.19
CA HIS A 16 -12.42 -9.84 -0.25
C HIS A 16 -11.40 -9.78 -1.38
N VAL A 17 -10.11 -9.78 -1.04
CA VAL A 17 -9.09 -10.14 -2.03
C VAL A 17 -9.49 -11.52 -2.51
N SER A 18 -9.91 -11.61 -3.77
CA SER A 18 -10.36 -12.87 -4.35
C SER A 18 -9.26 -13.91 -4.17
N GLU A 19 -9.61 -15.11 -3.72
CA GLU A 19 -8.67 -16.23 -3.60
C GLU A 19 -7.97 -16.52 -4.94
N SER A 20 -8.60 -16.18 -6.06
CA SER A 20 -8.01 -16.24 -7.40
C SER A 20 -6.80 -15.29 -7.60
N LEU A 21 -6.70 -14.21 -6.83
CA LEU A 21 -5.52 -13.33 -6.81
C LEU A 21 -4.45 -13.86 -5.87
N ARG A 22 -4.86 -14.47 -4.74
CA ARG A 22 -3.97 -14.94 -3.68
C ARG A 22 -3.16 -16.18 -4.09
N ASN A 23 -3.80 -17.11 -4.81
CA ASN A 23 -3.19 -18.39 -5.23
C ASN A 23 -2.93 -18.45 -6.75
N ARG A 24 -2.67 -17.30 -7.37
CA ARG A 24 -2.46 -17.23 -8.81
C ARG A 24 -1.18 -17.96 -9.20
N GLN A 25 -1.28 -18.98 -10.05
CA GLN A 25 -0.12 -19.60 -10.67
C GLN A 25 0.38 -18.76 -11.84
N ILE A 26 1.68 -18.50 -11.85
CA ILE A 26 2.40 -17.83 -12.94
C ILE A 26 3.16 -18.94 -13.67
N SER A 27 3.09 -18.96 -15.00
CA SER A 27 3.82 -19.96 -15.77
C SER A 27 5.31 -19.61 -15.81
N ALA A 28 6.18 -20.61 -15.97
CA ALA A 28 7.63 -20.39 -16.03
C ALA A 28 8.02 -19.40 -17.15
N GLU A 29 7.33 -19.45 -18.29
CA GLU A 29 7.55 -18.51 -19.41
C GLU A 29 7.15 -17.08 -19.03
N ALA A 30 6.13 -16.91 -18.18
CA ALA A 30 5.67 -15.61 -17.73
C ALA A 30 6.59 -14.99 -16.66
N GLU A 31 7.32 -15.80 -15.89
CA GLU A 31 8.31 -15.35 -14.89
C GLU A 31 9.55 -14.73 -15.54
N GLU A 32 9.93 -15.21 -16.72
CA GLU A 32 11.07 -14.73 -17.49
C GLU A 32 10.76 -13.48 -18.35
N LEU A 33 9.50 -13.03 -18.39
CA LEU A 33 9.11 -11.87 -19.18
C LEU A 33 9.77 -10.60 -18.65
N THR A 34 10.33 -9.81 -19.57
CA THR A 34 10.91 -8.49 -19.24
C THR A 34 10.36 -7.42 -20.17
N GLY A 35 10.72 -6.17 -19.90
CA GLY A 35 10.54 -5.09 -20.85
C GLY A 35 9.08 -4.82 -21.25
N LYS A 36 8.80 -4.82 -22.56
CA LYS A 36 7.46 -4.54 -23.10
C LYS A 36 6.53 -5.74 -22.93
N ASP A 37 7.04 -6.95 -23.09
CA ASP A 37 6.24 -8.17 -23.02
C ASP A 37 5.69 -8.41 -21.62
N LEU A 38 6.49 -8.09 -20.59
CA LEU A 38 6.01 -8.08 -19.19
C LEU A 38 4.88 -7.07 -18.98
N VAL A 39 5.04 -5.85 -19.48
CA VAL A 39 4.01 -4.80 -19.36
C VAL A 39 2.71 -5.23 -20.04
N ASP A 40 2.79 -5.77 -21.26
CA ASP A 40 1.63 -6.23 -22.01
C ASP A 40 0.99 -7.46 -21.36
N TYR A 41 1.78 -8.39 -20.81
CA TYR A 41 1.28 -9.51 -20.03
C TYR A 41 0.49 -9.07 -18.80
N VAL A 42 1.05 -8.15 -17.99
CA VAL A 42 0.38 -7.64 -16.79
C VAL A 42 -0.94 -6.97 -17.13
N ASN A 43 -0.95 -6.06 -18.11
CA ASN A 43 -2.15 -5.32 -18.53
C ASN A 43 -3.22 -6.22 -19.17
N ARG A 44 -2.85 -7.39 -19.73
CA ARG A 44 -3.83 -8.37 -20.24
C ARG A 44 -4.45 -9.22 -19.13
N LYS A 45 -3.74 -9.43 -18.03
CA LYS A 45 -4.14 -10.37 -16.98
C LYS A 45 -4.85 -9.72 -15.80
N GLN A 46 -4.85 -8.39 -15.72
CA GLN A 46 -5.61 -7.63 -14.73
C GLN A 46 -6.01 -6.28 -15.33
N ASN A 47 -7.07 -5.67 -14.79
CA ASN A 47 -7.61 -4.36 -15.20
C ASN A 47 -7.76 -3.36 -14.04
N LEU A 48 -7.22 -3.65 -12.86
CA LEU A 48 -7.30 -2.82 -11.65
C LEU A 48 -6.31 -1.65 -11.67
N TRP A 49 -5.19 -1.82 -12.38
CA TRP A 49 -4.16 -0.80 -12.53
C TRP A 49 -3.45 -0.95 -13.88
N ARG A 50 -2.76 0.09 -14.35
CA ARG A 50 -2.08 0.07 -15.66
C ARG A 50 -0.57 0.07 -15.49
N ALA A 51 0.09 -0.99 -15.96
CA ALA A 51 1.54 -1.10 -16.01
C ALA A 51 2.13 -0.24 -17.14
N LYS A 52 3.23 0.46 -16.84
CA LYS A 52 4.01 1.23 -17.81
C LYS A 52 5.47 1.33 -17.36
N LYS A 53 6.40 1.38 -18.31
CA LYS A 53 7.79 1.75 -18.02
C LYS A 53 7.89 3.23 -17.65
N HIS A 54 8.51 3.52 -16.51
CA HIS A 54 8.83 4.89 -16.12
C HIS A 54 10.23 5.25 -16.61
N HIS A 55 10.39 6.44 -17.21
CA HIS A 55 11.65 6.87 -17.83
C HIS A 55 12.82 6.87 -16.83
N ARG A 56 12.58 7.36 -15.59
CA ARG A 56 13.54 7.37 -14.48
C ARG A 56 14.18 5.99 -14.23
N PHE A 57 13.36 4.94 -14.13
CA PHE A 57 13.83 3.60 -13.78
C PHE A 57 14.26 2.76 -14.98
N THR A 58 13.84 3.13 -16.20
CA THR A 58 14.21 2.42 -17.42
C THR A 58 15.72 2.51 -17.67
N GLN A 59 16.35 3.60 -17.22
CA GLN A 59 17.79 3.82 -17.38
C GLN A 59 18.63 3.24 -16.24
N TYR A 60 18.02 2.76 -15.16
CA TYR A 60 18.76 2.23 -14.02
C TYR A 60 19.27 0.81 -14.29
N PRO A 61 20.52 0.50 -13.91
CA PRO A 61 20.98 -0.88 -13.79
C PRO A 61 20.09 -1.66 -12.83
N ASP A 62 19.96 -2.96 -13.04
CA ASP A 62 19.13 -3.79 -12.16
C ASP A 62 19.64 -3.78 -10.72
N SER A 63 20.95 -3.74 -10.50
CA SER A 63 21.54 -3.58 -9.15
C SER A 63 21.04 -2.32 -8.43
N THR A 64 20.89 -1.22 -9.15
CA THR A 64 20.31 0.02 -8.61
C THR A 64 18.83 -0.17 -8.30
N LYS A 65 18.05 -0.81 -9.20
CA LYS A 65 16.62 -1.10 -8.95
C LYS A 65 16.43 -1.96 -7.70
N TRP A 66 17.24 -3.01 -7.55
CA TRP A 66 17.28 -3.85 -6.35
C TRP A 66 17.68 -3.03 -5.11
N GLY A 67 18.68 -2.16 -5.25
CA GLY A 67 19.15 -1.29 -4.19
C GLY A 67 18.13 -0.28 -3.67
N LEU A 68 17.07 0.04 -4.43
CA LEU A 68 15.96 0.88 -3.95
C LEU A 68 15.10 0.16 -2.90
N MET A 69 15.12 -1.17 -2.84
CA MET A 69 14.31 -1.99 -1.93
C MET A 69 15.09 -2.38 -0.67
N GLY A 70 15.38 -1.40 0.19
CA GLY A 70 16.27 -1.58 1.34
C GLY A 70 15.64 -2.05 2.65
N VAL A 71 14.39 -2.52 2.65
CA VAL A 71 13.76 -3.07 3.87
C VAL A 71 14.26 -4.50 4.10
N ASN A 72 14.97 -4.72 5.21
CA ASN A 72 15.33 -6.04 5.68
C ASN A 72 14.37 -6.47 6.81
N HIS A 73 13.88 -7.70 6.77
CA HIS A 73 13.02 -8.32 7.81
C HIS A 73 11.65 -7.62 8.03
N VAL A 74 10.63 -8.06 7.29
CA VAL A 74 9.25 -7.52 7.38
C VAL A 74 8.44 -8.14 8.56
N ARG A 75 9.06 -9.03 9.36
CA ARG A 75 8.36 -9.70 10.46
C ARG A 75 8.48 -8.88 11.74
N LEU A 76 7.35 -8.37 12.22
CA LEU A 76 7.23 -7.84 13.58
C LEU A 76 7.59 -8.93 14.59
N SER A 77 8.37 -8.58 15.60
CA SER A 77 8.63 -9.47 16.73
C SER A 77 7.33 -9.76 17.49
N VAL A 78 7.32 -10.84 18.27
CA VAL A 78 6.17 -11.18 19.11
C VAL A 78 5.91 -10.06 20.12
N GLU A 79 6.95 -9.46 20.69
CA GLU A 79 6.80 -8.33 21.63
C GLU A 79 6.19 -7.10 20.94
N ALA A 80 6.59 -6.81 19.70
CA ALA A 80 6.03 -5.68 18.95
C ALA A 80 4.53 -5.85 18.67
N LYS A 81 4.06 -7.09 18.50
CA LYS A 81 2.62 -7.39 18.33
C LYS A 81 1.83 -7.27 19.64
N GLN A 82 2.45 -7.51 20.78
CA GLN A 82 1.80 -7.39 22.09
C GLN A 82 1.57 -5.92 22.48
N ASN A 83 2.37 -5.00 21.95
CA ASN A 83 2.27 -3.55 22.19
C ASN A 83 1.47 -2.81 21.10
N LEU A 84 0.54 -3.49 20.42
CA LEU A 84 -0.35 -2.82 19.47
C LEU A 84 -1.33 -1.91 20.19
N SER A 85 -1.70 -0.82 19.51
CA SER A 85 -2.66 0.16 20.04
C SER A 85 -3.98 -0.51 20.46
N PRO A 86 -4.54 -0.17 21.63
CA PRO A 86 -5.84 -0.68 22.08
C PRO A 86 -6.99 -0.16 21.19
N THR A 87 -6.71 0.77 20.27
CA THR A 87 -7.68 1.35 19.34
C THR A 87 -8.31 0.35 18.38
N LYS A 88 -7.79 -0.88 18.30
CA LYS A 88 -8.39 -1.95 17.49
C LYS A 88 -9.82 -2.28 17.93
N ASP A 89 -10.10 -2.17 19.23
CA ASP A 89 -11.37 -2.58 19.84
C ASP A 89 -12.28 -1.38 20.16
N LEU A 90 -11.96 -0.19 19.64
CA LEU A 90 -12.81 0.99 19.80
C LEU A 90 -13.97 0.95 18.81
N ASP A 91 -15.18 1.18 19.32
CA ASP A 91 -16.37 1.39 18.52
C ASP A 91 -16.40 2.83 18.02
N ILE A 92 -15.75 3.05 16.87
CA ILE A 92 -15.62 4.36 16.22
C ILE A 92 -16.04 4.23 14.75
N ASP A 93 -16.90 5.15 14.32
CA ASP A 93 -17.31 5.27 12.93
C ASP A 93 -16.13 5.76 12.08
N ILE A 94 -15.60 4.87 11.23
CA ILE A 94 -14.55 5.19 10.26
C ILE A 94 -15.21 5.63 8.95
N PRO A 95 -14.84 6.79 8.37
CA PRO A 95 -15.44 7.26 7.13
C PRO A 95 -15.10 6.34 5.96
N GLU A 96 -16.00 6.25 4.97
CA GLU A 96 -15.80 5.48 3.73
C GLU A 96 -14.55 5.95 2.96
N THR A 97 -14.24 7.24 3.01
CA THR A 97 -13.06 7.84 2.39
C THR A 97 -12.32 8.72 3.37
N PHE A 98 -10.98 8.65 3.37
CA PHE A 98 -10.13 9.48 4.21
C PHE A 98 -8.83 9.84 3.49
N ASP A 99 -8.48 11.13 3.50
CA ASP A 99 -7.19 11.64 3.02
C ASP A 99 -6.56 12.54 4.10
N ALA A 100 -5.41 12.14 4.63
CA ALA A 100 -4.69 12.88 5.65
C ALA A 100 -4.32 14.31 5.20
N ARG A 101 -4.14 14.55 3.90
CA ARG A 101 -3.84 15.87 3.35
C ARG A 101 -5.03 16.82 3.51
N GLU A 102 -6.24 16.29 3.41
CA GLU A 102 -7.49 17.05 3.57
C GLU A 102 -7.85 17.24 5.04
N ALA A 103 -7.57 16.24 5.89
CA ALA A 103 -7.82 16.31 7.32
C ALA A 103 -6.86 17.28 8.06
N TRP A 104 -5.60 17.38 7.61
CA TRP A 104 -4.60 18.30 8.18
C TRP A 104 -3.97 19.17 7.08
N PRO A 105 -4.73 20.12 6.49
CA PRO A 105 -4.27 20.92 5.38
C PRO A 105 -3.09 21.83 5.74
N GLN A 106 -2.96 22.22 7.02
CA GLN A 106 -1.85 23.02 7.54
C GLN A 106 -0.51 22.25 7.59
N CYS A 107 -0.56 20.91 7.60
CA CYS A 107 0.63 20.07 7.68
C CYS A 107 1.19 19.79 6.29
N GLN A 108 2.05 20.70 5.81
CA GLN A 108 2.67 20.59 4.49
C GLN A 108 3.55 19.34 4.31
N SER A 109 4.06 18.79 5.42
CA SER A 109 4.86 17.56 5.40
C SER A 109 4.09 16.38 4.76
N ILE A 110 2.79 16.26 5.00
CA ILE A 110 1.93 15.15 4.52
C ILE A 110 1.85 15.15 2.97
N ARG A 111 2.03 16.31 2.34
CA ARG A 111 2.02 16.46 0.87
C ARG A 111 3.39 16.23 0.23
N SER A 112 4.44 16.13 1.04
CA SER A 112 5.82 16.13 0.55
C SER A 112 6.23 14.73 0.08
N ILE A 113 6.57 14.62 -1.21
CA ILE A 113 7.15 13.40 -1.78
C ILE A 113 8.67 13.52 -1.74
N ARG A 114 9.34 12.60 -1.03
CA ARG A 114 10.81 12.59 -0.90
C ARG A 114 11.46 11.61 -1.88
N ASP A 115 12.76 11.82 -2.11
CA ASP A 115 13.57 10.98 -2.98
C ASP A 115 14.71 10.32 -2.18
N GLN A 116 14.64 9.00 -2.03
CA GLN A 116 15.68 8.21 -1.37
C GLN A 116 16.97 8.10 -2.20
N SER A 117 16.99 8.62 -3.43
CA SER A 117 18.08 8.52 -4.40
C SER A 117 18.45 7.06 -4.69
N SER A 118 19.70 6.78 -5.07
CA SER A 118 20.21 5.42 -5.31
C SER A 118 20.65 4.72 -4.02
N CYS A 119 19.85 4.82 -2.97
CA CYS A 119 20.12 4.23 -1.65
C CYS A 119 18.90 3.43 -1.16
N GLY A 120 19.14 2.30 -0.51
CA GLY A 120 18.11 1.48 0.14
C GLY A 120 17.61 2.06 1.47
N SER A 121 17.36 3.37 1.52
CA SER A 121 16.98 4.10 2.73
C SER A 121 15.46 4.24 2.90
N CYS A 122 14.64 3.54 2.10
CA CYS A 122 13.18 3.59 2.16
C CYS A 122 12.62 3.32 3.58
N TRP A 123 13.25 2.43 4.35
CA TRP A 123 12.86 2.14 5.73
C TRP A 123 12.99 3.36 6.64
N ALA A 124 14.03 4.17 6.43
CA ALA A 124 14.25 5.40 7.17
C ALA A 124 13.33 6.51 6.67
N PHE A 125 13.17 6.63 5.35
CA PHE A 125 12.29 7.64 4.73
C PHE A 125 10.84 7.48 5.17
N GLY A 126 10.26 6.28 5.06
CA GLY A 126 8.89 6.04 5.52
C GLY A 126 8.70 6.31 7.03
N ALA A 127 9.73 6.06 7.84
CA ALA A 127 9.70 6.38 9.26
C ALA A 127 9.73 7.90 9.51
N VAL A 128 10.68 8.64 8.91
CA VAL A 128 10.84 10.08 9.18
C VAL A 128 9.78 10.94 8.49
N GLU A 129 9.19 10.48 7.38
CA GLU A 129 8.01 11.09 6.77
C GLU A 129 6.84 11.07 7.76
N ALA A 130 6.50 9.88 8.29
CA ALA A 130 5.44 9.73 9.27
C ALA A 130 5.74 10.46 10.60
N MET A 131 6.99 10.50 11.07
CA MET A 131 7.37 11.26 12.26
C MET A 131 7.14 12.76 12.06
N SER A 132 7.55 13.31 10.91
CA SER A 132 7.35 14.73 10.58
C SER A 132 5.87 15.09 10.56
N ASP A 133 5.03 14.24 9.96
CA ASP A 133 3.59 14.41 9.91
C ASP A 133 2.97 14.39 11.31
N ARG A 134 3.34 13.40 12.13
CA ARG A 134 2.82 13.25 13.49
C ARG A 134 3.19 14.41 14.42
N ILE A 135 4.38 14.99 14.26
CA ILE A 135 4.77 16.20 15.01
C ILE A 135 3.81 17.34 14.67
N CYS A 136 3.53 17.58 13.40
CA CYS A 136 2.60 18.64 12.98
C CYS A 136 1.16 18.38 13.41
N ILE A 137 0.66 17.15 13.27
CA ILE A 137 -0.69 16.75 13.67
C ILE A 137 -0.92 16.95 15.18
N ALA A 138 0.13 16.77 15.98
CA ALA A 138 0.09 16.91 17.44
C ALA A 138 0.43 18.32 17.95
N SER A 139 0.70 19.28 17.06
CA SER A 139 1.02 20.68 17.40
C SER A 139 -0.20 21.56 17.62
#